data_AF-A0A969TYE5-F1
#
_entry.id   AF-A0A969TYE5-F1
#
_cell.length_a   1.000
_cell.length_b   1.000
_cell.length_c   1.000
_cell.angle_alpha   90.00
_cell.angle_beta   90.00
_cell.angle_gamma   90.00
#
_symmetry.space_group_name_H-M   'P 1'
#
loop_
_entity.id
_entity.type
_entity.pdbx_description
1 polymer ?
#
loop_
_entity_poly.entity_id
_entity_poly.type
_entity_poly.pdbx_seq_one_letter_code
_entity_poly.pdbx_strand_id
1 'polypeptide(L)'
;MGGNCFLKVEGKGKIRSVPIRKDIVDLLDRYKQARKETGEKLDRDSPLMISLSNQTFHQRLSRRGIEYIVDGYLVKTQLKRIDNRQSRSTHSLRHTAGTLGLAGGASLREVQELLGHTDPKTTAIYAHLTERYESNPAKGIDVEI
;
A
#
# COMPACT_ATOMS: atom_id res chain seq x y z
N MET A 1 13.71 17.06 -14.83
CA MET A 1 13.24 16.01 -15.75
C MET A 1 12.36 15.04 -14.96
N GLY A 2 11.05 15.10 -15.16
CA GLY A 2 10.04 14.33 -14.41
C GLY A 2 9.94 12.90 -14.91
N GLY A 3 10.93 12.07 -14.57
CA GLY A 3 10.84 10.63 -14.83
C GLY A 3 9.84 9.97 -13.88
N ASN A 4 9.01 9.07 -14.39
CA ASN A 4 8.19 8.21 -13.55
C ASN A 4 9.09 7.31 -12.70
N CYS A 5 9.01 7.43 -11.37
CA CYS A 5 9.73 6.56 -10.44
C CYS A 5 8.90 5.32 -10.13
N PHE A 6 9.57 4.16 -10.06
CA PHE A 6 8.93 2.89 -9.72
C PHE A 6 9.77 2.09 -8.74
N LEU A 7 9.11 1.29 -7.91
CA LEU A 7 9.73 0.26 -7.07
C LEU A 7 9.63 -1.08 -7.79
N LYS A 8 10.78 -1.75 -7.97
CA LYS A 8 10.81 -3.15 -8.38
C LYS A 8 10.51 -4.01 -7.16
N VAL A 9 9.42 -4.77 -7.21
CA VAL A 9 8.99 -5.67 -6.14
C VAL A 9 9.12 -7.11 -6.63
N GLU A 10 9.94 -7.89 -5.94
CA GLU A 10 10.18 -9.30 -6.25
C GLU A 10 9.39 -10.17 -5.25
N GLY A 11 8.56 -11.07 -5.77
CA GLY A 11 7.81 -12.08 -5.01
C GLY A 11 8.20 -13.49 -5.43
N LYS A 12 7.42 -14.51 -5.02
CA LYS A 12 7.62 -15.91 -5.42
C LYS A 12 7.53 -16.07 -6.95
N GLY A 13 8.67 -15.94 -7.63
CA GLY A 13 8.83 -16.10 -9.08
C GLY A 13 8.27 -14.97 -9.95
N LYS A 14 7.83 -13.85 -9.38
CA LYS A 14 7.26 -12.73 -10.15
C LYS A 14 7.90 -11.41 -9.73
N ILE A 15 8.29 -10.63 -10.73
CA ILE A 15 8.80 -9.27 -10.59
C ILE A 15 7.72 -8.32 -11.10
N ARG A 16 7.44 -7.25 -10.37
CA ARG A 16 6.52 -6.18 -10.79
C ARG A 16 7.11 -4.82 -10.51
N SER A 17 6.76 -3.85 -11.35
CA SER A 17 7.11 -2.45 -11.15
C SER A 17 5.89 -1.72 -10.59
N VAL A 18 6.03 -1.14 -9.41
CA VAL A 18 4.98 -0.35 -8.75
C VAL A 18 5.32 1.12 -8.92
N PRO A 19 4.52 1.93 -9.65
CA PRO A 19 4.75 3.36 -9.74
C PRO A 19 4.60 3.99 -8.35
N ILE A 20 5.51 4.91 -8.01
CA ILE A 20 5.48 5.63 -6.73
C ILE A 20 5.39 7.13 -6.97
N ARG A 21 4.61 7.81 -6.12
CA ARG A 21 4.46 9.25 -6.16
C ARG A 21 5.79 9.93 -5.80
N LYS A 22 6.02 11.10 -6.39
CA LYS A 22 7.25 11.88 -6.19
C LYS A 22 7.49 12.22 -4.72
N ASP A 23 6.46 12.55 -3.96
CA ASP A 23 6.60 12.87 -2.52
C ASP A 23 7.10 11.67 -1.70
N ILE A 24 6.75 10.44 -2.09
CA ILE A 24 7.30 9.21 -1.49
C ILE A 24 8.77 9.03 -1.86
N VAL A 25 9.16 9.32 -3.11
CA VAL A 25 10.58 9.31 -3.53
C VAL A 25 11.38 10.28 -2.67
N ASP A 26 10.90 11.51 -2.54
CA ASP A 26 11.56 12.56 -1.76
C ASP A 26 11.65 12.18 -0.26
N LEU A 27 10.65 11.47 0.27
CA LEU A 27 10.69 10.92 1.64
C LEU A 27 11.72 9.80 1.79
N LEU A 28 11.81 8.88 0.83
CA LEU A 28 12.79 7.79 0.83
C LEU A 28 14.22 8.32 0.68
N ASP A 29 14.42 9.37 -0.12
CA ASP A 29 15.73 10.02 -0.27
C ASP A 29 16.18 10.67 1.04
N ARG A 30 15.29 11.39 1.73
CA ARG A 30 15.56 11.92 3.07
C ARG A 30 15.91 10.83 4.06
N TYR A 31 15.18 9.71 4.04
CA TYR A 31 15.45 8.59 4.92
C TYR A 31 16.82 7.94 4.65
N LYS A 32 17.18 7.71 3.38
CA LYS A 32 18.51 7.20 3.00
C LYS A 32 19.62 8.17 3.41
N GLN A 33 19.38 9.47 3.30
CA GLN A 33 20.34 10.49 3.71
C GLN A 33 20.56 10.47 5.23
N ALA A 34 19.48 10.42 6.03
CA ALA A 34 19.57 10.28 7.48
C ALA A 34 20.34 9.03 7.92
N ARG A 35 20.21 7.92 7.18
CA ARG A 35 21.00 6.69 7.42
C ARG A 35 22.49 6.90 7.14
N LYS A 36 22.84 7.57 6.03
CA LYS A 36 24.24 7.88 5.72
C LYS A 36 24.88 8.78 6.79
N GLU A 37 24.11 9.70 7.35
CA GLU A 37 24.56 10.60 8.42
C GLU A 37 24.90 9.87 9.73
N THR A 38 24.37 8.66 9.95
CA THR A 38 24.81 7.81 11.07
C THR A 38 26.12 7.07 10.79
N GLY A 39 26.79 7.34 9.66
CA GLY A 39 27.99 6.65 9.21
C GLY A 39 27.73 5.35 8.44
N GLU A 40 26.46 5.02 8.15
CA GLU A 40 26.11 3.81 7.40
C GLU A 40 26.54 3.91 5.93
N LYS A 41 27.25 2.90 5.43
CA LYS A 41 27.62 2.79 4.01
C LYS A 41 26.53 2.01 3.27
N LEU A 42 25.68 2.74 2.53
CA LEU A 42 24.61 2.15 1.74
C LEU A 42 25.09 1.72 0.35
N ASP A 43 24.80 0.48 0.00
CA ASP A 43 24.98 -0.10 -1.34
C ASP A 43 23.65 -0.58 -1.93
N ARG A 44 23.70 -1.37 -3.02
CA ARG A 44 22.50 -1.88 -3.70
C ARG A 44 21.78 -2.99 -2.94
N ASP A 45 22.49 -3.74 -2.10
CA ASP A 45 21.96 -4.88 -1.37
C ASP A 45 21.50 -4.51 0.05
N SER A 46 21.90 -3.33 0.51
CA SER A 46 21.48 -2.71 1.75
C SER A 46 19.95 -2.69 1.87
N PRO A 47 19.38 -3.20 2.98
CA PRO A 47 17.93 -3.19 3.16
C PRO A 47 17.43 -1.75 3.14
N LEU A 48 16.38 -1.46 2.36
CA LEU A 48 15.83 -0.11 2.28
C LEU A 48 15.39 0.38 3.66
N MET A 49 14.63 -0.42 4.40
CA MET A 49 14.15 -0.10 5.76
C MET A 49 14.88 -0.98 6.79
N ILE A 50 15.39 -0.35 7.85
CA ILE A 50 16.10 -1.01 8.95
C ILE A 50 15.32 -0.95 10.27
N SER A 51 15.60 -1.88 11.17
CA SER A 51 15.09 -1.89 12.53
C SER A 51 15.94 -0.99 13.44
N LEU A 52 15.26 -0.25 14.30
CA LEU A 52 15.87 0.60 15.34
C LEU A 52 15.72 -0.01 16.75
N SER A 53 15.23 -1.25 16.84
CA SER A 53 15.12 -1.93 18.14
C SER A 53 16.49 -2.41 18.62
N ASN A 54 16.70 -2.47 19.93
CA ASN A 54 17.96 -2.91 20.53
C ASN A 54 18.41 -4.31 20.06
N GLN A 55 17.48 -5.23 19.81
CA GLN A 55 17.80 -6.63 19.47
C GLN A 55 18.17 -6.83 18.01
N THR A 56 17.68 -5.98 17.10
CA THR A 56 17.86 -6.13 15.64
C THR A 56 18.33 -4.83 15.00
N PHE A 57 19.06 -4.02 15.75
CA PHE A 57 19.50 -2.69 15.33
C PHE A 57 20.29 -2.77 14.01
N HIS A 58 19.98 -1.86 13.07
CA HIS A 58 20.50 -1.83 11.69
C HIS A 58 20.19 -3.06 10.81
N GLN A 59 19.50 -4.08 11.30
CA GLN A 59 19.08 -5.21 10.47
C GLN A 59 17.86 -4.84 9.63
N ARG A 60 17.59 -5.61 8.57
CA ARG A 60 16.39 -5.46 7.74
C ARG A 60 15.13 -5.46 8.62
N LEU A 61 14.28 -4.45 8.45
CA LEU A 61 13.01 -4.39 9.15
C LEU A 61 12.16 -5.62 8.80
N SER A 62 11.78 -6.40 9.81
CA SER A 62 11.01 -7.62 9.61
C SER A 62 9.55 -7.31 9.28
N ARG A 63 8.85 -8.28 8.69
CA ARG A 63 7.41 -8.17 8.43
C ARG A 63 6.61 -7.85 9.70
N ARG A 64 6.93 -8.52 10.81
CA ARG A 64 6.30 -8.27 12.12
C ARG A 64 6.62 -6.86 12.63
N GLY A 65 7.82 -6.35 12.38
CA GLY A 65 8.19 -4.97 12.71
C GLY A 65 7.38 -3.95 11.91
N ILE A 66 7.16 -4.19 10.61
CA ILE A 66 6.28 -3.36 9.77
C ILE A 66 4.84 -3.38 10.32
N GLU A 67 4.31 -4.58 10.60
CA GLU A 67 2.96 -4.74 11.16
C GLU A 67 2.82 -4.00 12.50
N TYR A 68 3.80 -4.13 13.40
CA TYR A 68 3.84 -3.43 14.68
C TYR A 68 3.84 -1.91 14.54
N ILE A 69 4.68 -1.35 13.66
CA ILE A 69 4.75 0.11 13.42
C ILE A 69 3.42 0.62 12.87
N VAL A 70 2.87 -0.06 11.86
CA VAL A 70 1.59 0.32 11.25
C VAL A 70 0.45 0.23 12.25
N ASP A 71 0.39 -0.84 13.04
CA ASP A 71 -0.60 -1.00 14.10
C ASP A 71 -0.49 0.12 15.16
N GLY A 72 0.73 0.53 15.52
CA GLY A 72 0.96 1.68 16.40
C GLY A 72 0.33 2.97 15.86
N TYR A 73 0.46 3.25 14.56
CA TYR A 73 -0.20 4.41 13.94
C TYR A 73 -1.72 4.25 13.83
N LEU A 74 -2.21 3.04 13.56
CA LEU A 74 -3.64 2.75 13.53
C LEU A 74 -4.28 2.94 14.91
N VAL A 75 -3.58 2.59 16.00
CA VAL A 75 -4.04 2.87 17.37
C VAL A 75 -4.09 4.37 17.63
N LYS A 76 -3.00 5.10 17.30
CA LYS A 76 -2.93 6.57 17.49
C LYS A 76 -4.01 7.34 16.75
N THR A 77 -4.45 6.82 15.60
CA THR A 77 -5.53 7.40 14.78
C THR A 77 -6.92 6.86 15.15
N GLN A 78 -7.03 6.04 16.20
CA GLN A 78 -8.28 5.37 16.62
C GLN A 78 -8.90 4.48 15.53
N LEU A 79 -8.10 4.09 14.55
CA LEU A 79 -8.50 3.22 13.45
C LEU A 79 -8.33 1.73 13.79
N LYS A 80 -7.54 1.39 14.81
CA LYS A 80 -7.38 0.03 15.31
C LYS A 80 -8.50 -0.31 16.31
N ARG A 81 -9.41 -1.20 15.92
CA ARG A 81 -10.41 -1.76 16.85
C ARG A 81 -9.80 -2.95 17.58
N ILE A 82 -9.88 -2.94 18.92
CA ILE A 82 -9.28 -3.95 19.82
C ILE A 82 -10.27 -5.10 20.10
N ASP A 83 -11.55 -4.92 19.75
CA ASP A 83 -12.67 -5.85 20.04
C ASP A 83 -12.81 -7.03 19.06
N ASN A 84 -11.72 -7.40 18.36
CA ASN A 84 -11.58 -8.63 17.55
C ASN A 84 -12.59 -8.89 16.42
N ARG A 85 -13.49 -7.95 16.09
CA ARG A 85 -14.48 -8.18 15.02
C ARG A 85 -14.06 -7.72 13.63
N GLN A 86 -13.07 -6.84 13.49
CA GLN A 86 -12.41 -6.46 12.24
C GLN A 86 -11.31 -5.44 12.54
N SER A 87 -10.14 -5.91 12.97
CA SER A 87 -9.04 -4.99 13.27
C SER A 87 -8.37 -4.56 11.97
N ARG A 88 -8.29 -3.24 11.73
CA ARG A 88 -7.54 -2.70 10.60
C ARG A 88 -6.08 -3.10 10.73
N SER A 89 -5.45 -3.45 9.61
CA SER A 89 -4.07 -3.92 9.53
C SER A 89 -3.37 -3.38 8.28
N THR A 90 -2.11 -3.75 8.10
CA THR A 90 -1.36 -3.53 6.86
C THR A 90 -2.10 -4.05 5.62
N HIS A 91 -2.81 -5.17 5.73
CA HIS A 91 -3.62 -5.71 4.62
C HIS A 91 -4.89 -4.87 4.37
N SER A 92 -5.49 -4.31 5.42
CA SER A 92 -6.62 -3.37 5.27
C SER A 92 -6.22 -2.11 4.51
N LEU A 93 -5.01 -1.59 4.73
CA LEU A 93 -4.48 -0.46 3.96
C LEU A 93 -4.29 -0.82 2.48
N ARG A 94 -3.85 -2.04 2.18
CA ARG A 94 -3.78 -2.56 0.80
C ARG A 94 -5.14 -2.59 0.13
N HIS A 95 -6.17 -3.08 0.83
CA HIS A 95 -7.54 -3.06 0.32
C HIS A 95 -8.03 -1.65 0.05
N THR A 96 -7.76 -0.73 0.99
CA THR A 96 -8.12 0.69 0.86
C THR A 96 -7.48 1.31 -0.38
N ALA A 97 -6.19 1.02 -0.65
CA ALA A 97 -5.52 1.49 -1.86
C ALA A 97 -6.19 0.98 -3.15
N GLY A 98 -6.68 -0.28 -3.15
CA GLY A 98 -7.43 -0.83 -4.28
C GLY A 98 -8.76 -0.13 -4.53
N THR A 99 -9.56 0.02 -3.48
CA THR A 99 -10.85 0.72 -3.55
C THR A 99 -10.68 2.18 -3.98
N LEU A 100 -9.73 2.90 -3.38
CA LEU A 100 -9.47 4.30 -3.74
C LEU A 100 -8.91 4.45 -5.15
N GLY A 101 -8.13 3.48 -5.63
CA GLY A 101 -7.64 3.47 -7.02
C GLY A 101 -8.81 3.41 -8.02
N LEU A 102 -9.75 2.48 -7.82
CA LEU A 102 -10.94 2.38 -8.67
C LEU A 102 -11.83 3.61 -8.57
N ALA A 103 -12.11 4.09 -7.35
CA ALA A 103 -12.90 5.31 -7.13
C ALA A 103 -12.23 6.56 -7.75
N GLY A 104 -10.90 6.57 -7.83
CA GLY A 104 -10.12 7.61 -8.51
C GLY A 104 -10.06 7.46 -10.04
N GLY A 105 -10.79 6.51 -10.63
CA GLY A 105 -10.88 6.30 -12.08
C GLY A 105 -9.84 5.36 -12.68
N ALA A 106 -9.01 4.69 -11.86
CA ALA A 106 -8.12 3.67 -12.39
C ALA A 106 -8.92 2.45 -12.87
N SER A 107 -8.49 1.86 -13.98
CA SER A 107 -9.08 0.62 -14.49
C SER A 107 -8.83 -0.55 -13.54
N LEU A 108 -9.69 -1.58 -13.63
CA LEU A 108 -9.53 -2.81 -12.86
C LEU A 108 -8.15 -3.45 -13.10
N ARG A 109 -7.62 -3.33 -14.32
CA ARG A 109 -6.30 -3.84 -14.68
C ARG A 109 -5.18 -3.09 -13.98
N GLU A 110 -5.22 -1.75 -13.98
CA GLU A 110 -4.21 -0.94 -13.28
C GLU A 110 -4.19 -1.23 -11.78
N VAL A 111 -5.37 -1.37 -11.16
CA VAL A 111 -5.48 -1.75 -9.74
C VAL A 111 -4.99 -3.19 -9.51
N GLN A 112 -5.30 -4.12 -10.41
CA GLN A 112 -4.81 -5.49 -10.32
C GLN A 112 -3.29 -5.56 -10.39
N GLU A 113 -2.66 -4.80 -11.30
CA GLU A 113 -1.21 -4.73 -11.48
C GLU A 113 -0.53 -4.10 -10.26
N LEU A 114 -1.07 -2.98 -9.76
CA LEU A 114 -0.62 -2.30 -8.53
C LEU A 114 -0.65 -3.25 -7.31
N LEU A 115 -1.74 -3.99 -7.16
CA LEU A 115 -1.90 -4.99 -6.10
C LEU A 115 -1.29 -6.35 -6.47
N GLY A 116 -0.65 -6.47 -7.64
CA GLY A 116 -0.28 -7.71 -8.34
C GLY A 116 -1.03 -8.96 -7.86
N HIS A 117 -2.35 -8.93 -8.02
CA HIS A 117 -3.20 -10.09 -7.87
C HIS A 117 -3.06 -10.97 -9.10
N THR A 118 -2.87 -12.28 -8.89
CA THR A 118 -2.79 -13.22 -10.01
C THR A 118 -4.18 -13.57 -10.56
N ASP A 119 -5.20 -13.58 -9.69
CA ASP A 119 -6.59 -13.80 -10.08
C ASP A 119 -7.35 -12.45 -10.15
N PRO A 120 -7.88 -12.07 -11.33
CA PRO A 120 -8.75 -10.89 -11.50
C PRO A 120 -9.95 -10.86 -10.54
N LYS A 121 -10.47 -12.03 -10.12
CA LYS A 121 -11.58 -12.12 -9.16
C LYS A 121 -11.25 -11.46 -7.82
N THR A 122 -9.97 -11.49 -7.42
CA THR A 122 -9.54 -10.86 -6.16
C THR A 122 -9.62 -9.33 -6.25
N THR A 123 -9.43 -8.76 -7.44
CA THR A 123 -9.56 -7.30 -7.67
C THR A 123 -11.02 -6.90 -7.89
N ALA A 124 -11.84 -7.76 -8.49
CA ALA A 124 -13.26 -7.50 -8.74
C ALA A 124 -14.07 -7.22 -7.45
N ILE A 125 -13.61 -7.74 -6.30
CA ILE A 125 -14.20 -7.42 -4.98
C ILE A 125 -14.24 -5.90 -4.73
N TYR A 126 -13.27 -5.13 -5.21
CA TYR A 126 -13.25 -3.67 -5.03
C TYR A 126 -14.18 -2.93 -5.99
N ALA A 127 -14.44 -3.48 -7.17
CA ALA A 127 -15.35 -2.88 -8.15
C ALA A 127 -16.79 -2.88 -7.61
N HIS A 128 -17.23 -4.02 -7.07
CA HIS A 128 -18.55 -4.14 -6.44
C HIS A 128 -18.74 -3.20 -5.24
N LEU A 129 -17.67 -2.93 -4.48
CA LEU A 129 -17.74 -1.96 -3.39
C LEU A 129 -17.95 -0.53 -3.89
N THR A 130 -17.38 -0.17 -5.03
CA THR A 130 -17.51 1.17 -5.64
C THR A 130 -18.90 1.33 -6.29
N GLU A 131 -19.35 0.32 -7.05
CA GLU A 131 -20.68 0.30 -7.67
C GLU A 131 -21.81 0.41 -6.63
N ARG A 132 -21.66 -0.19 -5.44
CA ARG A 132 -22.69 -0.15 -4.40
C ARG A 132 -22.96 1.25 -3.84
N TYR A 133 -22.02 2.19 -3.97
CA TYR A 133 -22.21 3.58 -3.52
C TYR A 133 -22.83 4.47 -4.60
N GLU A 134 -22.64 4.16 -5.88
CA GLU A 134 -23.08 5.03 -6.99
C GLU A 134 -24.27 4.48 -7.78
N SER A 135 -24.46 3.17 -7.82
CA SER A 135 -25.52 2.53 -8.64
C SER A 135 -26.80 2.34 -7.82
N ASN A 136 -27.72 3.29 -7.95
CA ASN A 136 -29.14 2.94 -7.87
C ASN A 136 -29.57 2.54 -9.30
N PRO A 137 -29.72 1.25 -9.62
CA PRO A 137 -30.13 0.81 -10.95
C PRO A 137 -31.52 1.36 -11.35
N ALA A 138 -32.34 1.77 -10.39
CA ALA A 138 -33.63 2.41 -10.67
C ALA A 138 -33.52 3.87 -11.15
N LYS A 139 -32.36 4.54 -11.04
CA LYS A 139 -32.17 5.91 -11.57
C LYS A 139 -32.22 5.99 -13.09
N GLY A 140 -31.99 4.88 -13.79
CA GLY A 140 -32.09 4.80 -15.26
C GLY A 140 -33.44 4.29 -15.75
N ILE A 141 -34.41 4.08 -14.85
CA ILE A 141 -35.77 3.66 -15.20
C ILE A 141 -36.62 4.92 -15.25
N ASP A 142 -36.90 5.42 -16.45
CA ASP A 142 -37.88 6.47 -16.64
C ASP A 142 -39.27 5.89 -16.36
N VAL A 143 -39.91 6.41 -15.32
CA VAL A 143 -41.33 6.15 -15.03
C VAL A 143 -42.07 7.43 -15.39
N GLU A 144 -42.83 7.40 -16.49
CA GLU A 144 -43.81 8.45 -16.76
C GLU A 144 -44.92 8.38 -15.70
N ILE A 145 -45.07 9.45 -14.92
CA ILE A 145 -46.17 9.66 -13.96
C ILE A 145 -47.19 10.60 -14.60
#